data_AF-A0A6L7A6G0-F1
#
_entry.id   AF-A0A6L7A6G0-F1
#
_cell.length_a   1.000
_cell.length_b   1.000
_cell.length_c   1.000
_cell.angle_alpha   90.00
_cell.angle_beta   90.00
_cell.angle_gamma   90.00
#
_symmetry.space_group_name_H-M   'P 1'
#
loop_
_entity.id
_entity.type
_entity.pdbx_description
1 polymer ?
#
loop_
_entity_poly.entity_id
_entity_poly.type
_entity_poly.pdbx_seq_one_letter_code
_entity_poly.pdbx_strand_id
1 'polypeptide(L)'
;SSTNQLTFERAQEVLLDRSWQAGKTYNFGLYPAGDEWQLALSDGETGKNYLSDAFKFGGEQKLQLKETTAQPQGERANLRVITQNRQALSDITAILPDGNKVMMSSLRQFSGTQPLYTLDGDGTLTNNQSGVKYRPNNQIGFYQSITADGNWGDEKLSPGYTVTTGWKNFTRVFTDEGIQKPFLAIFVWTVVFSLITVFLTVAVGMVLACLVQWEALRGKAVYRVLLILPYAVPSFISILIFKGLFNQSFGEINMMLSALFGVKPAW
;
A
#
# COMPACT_ATOMS: atom_id res chain seq x y z
N SER A 1 -8.11 -0.72 -9.89
CA SER A 1 -7.71 0.72 -9.81
C SER A 1 -6.86 0.90 -8.56
N SER A 2 -6.26 2.07 -8.28
CA SER A 2 -5.56 2.30 -7.00
C SER A 2 -6.48 2.14 -5.77
N THR A 3 -7.76 2.44 -5.93
CA THR A 3 -8.78 2.32 -4.87
C THR A 3 -9.33 0.90 -4.71
N ASN A 4 -9.44 0.15 -5.81
CA ASN A 4 -9.95 -1.22 -5.85
C ASN A 4 -8.82 -2.13 -6.36
N GLN A 5 -7.90 -2.48 -5.45
CA GLN A 5 -6.75 -3.36 -5.73
C GLN A 5 -6.92 -4.76 -5.13
N LEU A 6 -7.54 -4.84 -3.95
CA LEU A 6 -7.68 -6.09 -3.22
C LEU A 6 -8.80 -6.95 -3.83
N THR A 7 -8.80 -8.24 -3.51
CA THR A 7 -10.01 -9.08 -3.70
C THR A 7 -11.04 -8.74 -2.63
N PHE A 8 -12.27 -9.21 -2.82
CA PHE A 8 -13.34 -9.02 -1.83
C PHE A 8 -12.95 -9.60 -0.46
N GLU A 9 -12.44 -10.83 -0.46
CA GLU A 9 -12.03 -11.56 0.75
C GLU A 9 -10.94 -10.81 1.50
N ARG A 10 -9.93 -10.31 0.77
CA ARG A 10 -8.82 -9.58 1.36
C ARG A 10 -9.24 -8.21 1.88
N ALA A 11 -10.17 -7.53 1.19
CA ALA A 11 -10.72 -6.27 1.66
C ALA A 11 -11.55 -6.47 2.95
N GLN A 12 -12.34 -7.55 3.03
CA GLN A 12 -13.12 -7.90 4.22
C GLN A 12 -12.20 -8.21 5.42
N GLU A 13 -11.15 -9.00 5.21
CA GLU A 13 -10.17 -9.33 6.26
C GLU A 13 -9.51 -8.06 6.82
N VAL A 14 -9.07 -7.14 5.94
CA VAL A 14 -8.47 -5.86 6.36
C VAL A 14 -9.46 -4.99 7.14
N LEU A 15 -10.76 -5.06 6.83
CA LEU A 15 -11.78 -4.35 7.62
C LEU A 15 -11.99 -5.01 8.97
N LEU A 16 -12.00 -6.34 9.07
CA LEU A 16 -12.13 -7.07 10.33
C LEU A 16 -10.94 -6.88 11.27
N ASP A 17 -9.75 -6.66 10.72
CA ASP A 17 -8.55 -6.32 11.49
C ASP A 17 -8.58 -4.88 12.07
N ARG A 18 -9.52 -4.04 11.62
CA ARG A 18 -9.64 -2.69 12.20
C ARG A 18 -10.20 -2.78 13.60
N SER A 19 -9.61 -2.00 14.48
CA SER A 19 -10.03 -1.90 15.86
C SER A 19 -10.24 -0.44 16.27
N TRP A 20 -11.02 -0.25 17.32
CA TRP A 20 -11.12 1.02 18.01
C TRP A 20 -10.79 0.87 19.49
N GLN A 21 -10.35 1.96 20.09
CA GLN A 21 -10.03 2.00 21.51
C GLN A 21 -11.30 2.32 22.30
N ALA A 22 -11.91 1.29 22.89
CA ALA A 22 -13.13 1.43 23.68
C ALA A 22 -12.88 1.75 25.16
N GLY A 23 -11.61 1.89 25.57
CA GLY A 23 -11.26 2.08 26.97
C GLY A 23 -9.83 2.56 27.19
N LYS A 24 -9.37 2.42 28.44
CA LYS A 24 -8.05 2.86 28.87
C LYS A 24 -6.93 1.92 28.38
N THR A 25 -5.71 2.44 28.43
CA THR A 25 -4.48 1.69 28.17
C THR A 25 -3.74 1.45 29.48
N TYR A 26 -3.28 0.23 29.68
CA TYR A 26 -2.59 -0.21 30.88
C TYR A 26 -1.23 -0.77 30.48
N ASN A 27 -0.17 -0.34 31.17
CA ASN A 27 1.12 -1.00 31.04
C ASN A 27 1.04 -2.34 31.77
N PHE A 28 1.58 -3.41 31.17
CA PHE A 28 1.58 -4.71 31.83
C PHE A 28 2.98 -5.20 32.19
N GLY A 29 3.04 -5.99 33.25
CA GLY A 29 4.16 -6.84 33.59
C GLY A 29 3.68 -8.29 33.72
N LEU A 30 4.53 -9.21 33.28
CA LEU A 30 4.32 -10.64 33.45
C LEU A 30 5.31 -11.11 34.52
N TYR A 31 4.81 -11.80 35.54
CA TYR A 31 5.60 -12.22 36.70
C TYR A 31 5.45 -13.74 36.90
N PRO A 32 6.54 -14.49 37.07
CA PRO A 32 6.45 -15.91 37.38
C PRO A 32 6.01 -16.13 38.84
N ALA A 33 5.06 -17.03 39.05
CA ALA A 33 4.55 -17.43 40.36
C ALA A 33 4.67 -18.96 40.51
N GLY A 34 5.87 -19.44 40.87
CA GLY A 34 6.19 -20.87 40.83
C GLY A 34 6.26 -21.39 39.39
N ASP A 35 5.50 -22.45 39.08
CA ASP A 35 5.37 -23.01 37.73
C ASP A 35 4.28 -22.34 36.88
N GLU A 36 3.71 -21.24 37.38
CA GLU A 36 2.62 -20.48 36.75
C GLU A 36 3.03 -19.01 36.53
N TRP A 37 2.13 -18.23 35.93
CA TRP A 37 2.33 -16.82 35.62
C TRP A 37 1.26 -15.96 36.27
N GLN A 38 1.60 -14.70 36.54
CA GLN A 38 0.69 -13.67 36.99
C GLN A 38 0.79 -12.46 36.07
N LEU A 39 -0.37 -11.91 35.72
CA LEU A 39 -0.49 -10.71 34.92
C LEU A 39 -0.75 -9.52 35.84
N ALA A 40 0.14 -8.53 35.80
CA ALA A 40 -0.07 -7.26 36.49
C ALA A 40 -0.33 -6.15 35.47
N LEU A 41 -1.37 -5.36 35.68
CA LEU A 41 -1.71 -4.17 34.91
C LEU A 41 -1.54 -2.93 35.78
N SER A 42 -1.02 -1.85 35.20
CA SER A 42 -0.82 -0.57 35.87
C SER A 42 -1.52 0.54 35.09
N ASP A 43 -2.43 1.24 35.76
CA ASP A 43 -3.09 2.44 35.24
C ASP A 43 -2.20 3.66 35.53
N GLY A 44 -1.60 4.22 34.49
CA GLY A 44 -0.72 5.37 34.60
C GLY A 44 -1.43 6.68 34.97
N GLU A 45 -2.76 6.76 34.78
CA GLU A 45 -3.53 7.97 35.11
C GLU A 45 -3.93 8.02 36.58
N THR A 46 -4.38 6.88 37.12
CA THR A 46 -4.92 6.78 38.48
C THR A 46 -3.88 6.27 39.49
N GLY A 47 -2.76 5.73 39.01
CA GLY A 47 -1.74 5.08 39.84
C GLY A 47 -2.19 3.73 40.43
N LYS A 48 -3.37 3.25 40.04
CA LYS A 48 -3.92 1.97 40.50
C LYS A 48 -3.23 0.81 39.78
N ASN A 49 -2.93 -0.24 40.54
CA ASN A 49 -2.40 -1.48 40.00
C ASN A 49 -3.41 -2.60 40.20
N TYR A 50 -3.44 -3.50 39.23
CA TYR A 50 -4.33 -4.64 39.18
C TYR A 50 -3.49 -5.90 38.97
N LEU A 51 -3.81 -6.96 39.69
CA LEU A 51 -3.08 -8.23 39.62
C LEU A 51 -4.05 -9.38 39.43
N SER A 52 -3.72 -10.30 38.52
CA SER A 52 -4.46 -11.55 38.34
C SER A 52 -4.05 -12.60 39.38
N ASP A 53 -4.90 -13.61 39.56
CA ASP A 53 -4.46 -14.86 40.15
C ASP A 53 -3.48 -15.60 39.21
N ALA A 54 -2.83 -16.65 39.72
CA ALA A 54 -1.87 -17.43 38.93
C ALA A 54 -2.58 -18.20 37.80
N PHE A 55 -1.95 -18.25 36.63
CA PHE A 55 -2.48 -18.90 35.43
C PHE A 55 -1.37 -19.56 34.60
N LYS A 56 -1.77 -20.51 33.74
CA LYS A 56 -0.87 -21.14 32.77
C LYS A 56 -1.23 -20.70 31.36
N PHE A 57 -0.22 -20.58 30.50
CA PHE A 57 -0.44 -20.32 29.08
C PHE A 57 -1.17 -21.49 28.42
N GLY A 58 -2.18 -21.18 27.60
CA GLY A 58 -2.90 -22.17 26.82
C GLY A 58 -4.30 -21.69 26.43
N GLY A 59 -4.48 -21.33 25.15
CA GLY A 59 -5.77 -20.96 24.58
C GLY A 59 -6.43 -19.70 25.16
N GLU A 60 -7.66 -19.45 24.72
CA GLU A 60 -8.48 -18.34 25.21
C GLU A 60 -8.87 -18.55 26.67
N GLN A 61 -8.53 -17.58 27.52
CA GLN A 61 -8.87 -17.61 28.94
C GLN A 61 -9.20 -16.22 29.46
N LYS A 62 -10.08 -16.18 30.47
CA LYS A 62 -10.52 -14.95 31.14
C LYS A 62 -9.88 -14.85 32.50
N LEU A 63 -9.13 -13.78 32.76
CA LEU A 63 -8.47 -13.55 34.05
C LEU A 63 -9.18 -12.42 34.78
N GLN A 64 -9.71 -12.71 35.96
CA GLN A 64 -10.25 -11.68 36.85
C GLN A 64 -9.09 -11.00 37.59
N LEU A 65 -8.98 -9.68 37.46
CA LEU A 65 -8.00 -8.90 38.18
C LEU A 65 -8.58 -8.34 39.48
N LYS A 66 -7.71 -8.21 40.48
CA LYS A 66 -7.99 -7.59 41.77
C LYS A 66 -7.14 -6.32 41.90
N GLU A 67 -7.74 -5.24 42.41
CA GLU A 67 -6.99 -4.02 42.74
C GLU A 67 -5.99 -4.36 43.87
N THR A 68 -4.73 -4.00 43.69
CA THR A 68 -3.67 -4.26 44.66
C THR A 68 -2.75 -3.05 44.80
N THR A 69 -2.29 -2.82 46.03
CA THR A 69 -1.22 -1.87 46.34
C THR A 69 0.13 -2.57 46.51
N ALA A 70 0.14 -3.90 46.58
CA ALA A 70 1.36 -4.69 46.72
C ALA A 70 2.07 -4.85 45.37
N GLN A 71 3.41 -4.75 45.40
CA GLN A 71 4.24 -5.11 44.26
C GLN A 71 4.13 -6.63 44.01
N PRO A 72 4.04 -7.08 42.74
CA PRO A 72 4.08 -8.51 42.41
C PRO A 72 5.36 -9.15 42.96
N GLN A 73 5.25 -10.36 43.51
CA GLN A 73 6.43 -11.12 43.93
C GLN A 73 7.12 -11.71 42.68
N GLY A 74 8.43 -11.50 42.55
CA GLY A 74 9.22 -12.02 41.44
C GLY A 74 9.75 -10.94 40.49
N GLU A 75 10.74 -11.31 39.68
CA GLU A 75 11.34 -10.41 38.69
C GLU A 75 10.44 -10.34 37.45
N ARG A 76 10.24 -9.13 36.92
CA ARG A 76 9.43 -8.92 35.71
C ARG A 76 10.06 -9.67 34.53
N ALA A 77 9.25 -10.45 33.83
CA ALA A 77 9.69 -11.16 32.64
C ALA A 77 10.24 -10.19 31.57
N ASN A 78 11.37 -10.57 30.97
CA ASN A 78 11.98 -9.78 29.91
C ASN A 78 11.18 -9.88 28.59
N LEU A 79 11.53 -9.01 27.63
CA LEU A 79 10.83 -8.96 26.34
C LEU A 79 10.91 -10.29 25.56
N ARG A 80 11.99 -11.06 25.72
CA ARG A 80 12.16 -12.35 25.04
C ARG A 80 11.09 -13.35 25.47
N VAL A 81 10.83 -13.46 26.77
CA VAL A 81 9.80 -14.36 27.33
C VAL A 81 8.41 -13.94 26.85
N ILE A 82 8.11 -12.63 26.85
CA ILE A 82 6.84 -12.09 26.35
C ILE A 82 6.66 -12.42 24.86
N THR A 83 7.68 -12.22 24.04
CA THR A 83 7.61 -12.50 22.59
C THR A 83 7.46 -14.00 22.29
N GLN A 84 8.09 -14.87 23.07
CA GLN A 84 7.96 -16.33 22.94
C GLN A 84 6.52 -16.80 23.23
N ASN A 85 5.86 -16.20 24.22
CA ASN A 85 4.51 -16.57 24.63
C ASN A 85 3.41 -15.66 24.05
N ARG A 86 3.75 -14.81 23.06
CA ARG A 86 2.87 -13.74 22.56
C ARG A 86 1.48 -14.21 22.11
N GLN A 87 1.40 -15.41 21.53
CA GLN A 87 0.14 -15.98 21.04
C GLN A 87 -0.80 -16.30 22.20
N ALA A 88 -0.31 -17.05 23.20
CA ALA A 88 -1.11 -17.34 24.38
C ALA A 88 -1.43 -16.05 25.17
N LEU A 89 -0.56 -15.04 25.12
CA LEU A 89 -0.77 -13.75 25.77
C LEU A 89 -1.84 -12.89 25.07
N SER A 90 -1.93 -12.94 23.74
CA SER A 90 -2.97 -12.25 22.97
C SER A 90 -4.36 -12.85 23.19
N ASP A 91 -4.43 -14.14 23.51
CA ASP A 91 -5.69 -14.87 23.73
C ASP A 91 -6.28 -14.63 25.14
N ILE A 92 -5.55 -13.90 26.00
CA ILE A 92 -6.01 -13.55 27.36
C ILE A 92 -6.95 -12.36 27.31
N THR A 93 -8.16 -12.55 27.84
CA THR A 93 -9.09 -11.47 28.17
C THR A 93 -9.03 -11.16 29.65
N ALA A 94 -8.39 -10.06 30.01
CA ALA A 94 -8.31 -9.58 31.38
C ALA A 94 -9.59 -8.79 31.73
N ILE A 95 -10.19 -9.06 32.89
CA ILE A 95 -11.41 -8.41 33.39
C ILE A 95 -11.06 -7.64 34.66
N LEU A 96 -11.21 -6.32 34.61
CA LEU A 96 -10.95 -5.43 35.74
C LEU A 96 -12.07 -5.52 36.80
N PRO A 97 -11.84 -5.05 38.04
CA PRO A 97 -12.84 -5.04 39.10
C PRO A 97 -14.12 -4.24 38.77
N ASP A 98 -14.02 -3.27 37.86
CA ASP A 98 -15.12 -2.46 37.35
C ASP A 98 -15.91 -3.15 36.20
N GLY A 99 -15.50 -4.36 35.80
CA GLY A 99 -16.10 -5.13 34.72
C GLY A 99 -15.54 -4.84 33.33
N ASN A 100 -14.61 -3.89 33.20
CA ASN A 100 -13.99 -3.56 31.91
C ASN A 100 -13.10 -4.71 31.41
N LYS A 101 -13.23 -5.02 30.13
CA LYS A 101 -12.42 -6.05 29.46
C LYS A 101 -11.23 -5.40 28.77
N VAL A 102 -10.05 -5.96 28.96
CA VAL A 102 -8.81 -5.50 28.33
C VAL A 102 -8.05 -6.69 27.75
N MET A 103 -7.46 -6.49 26.58
CA MET A 103 -6.67 -7.49 25.85
C MET A 103 -5.32 -6.90 25.47
N MET A 104 -4.36 -7.77 25.11
CA MET A 104 -3.02 -7.32 24.72
C MET A 104 -3.10 -6.53 23.40
N SER A 105 -2.67 -5.26 23.42
CA SER A 105 -2.60 -4.40 22.23
C SER A 105 -1.18 -4.19 21.72
N SER A 106 -0.18 -4.40 22.58
CA SER A 106 1.23 -4.42 22.20
C SER A 106 2.02 -5.31 23.16
N LEU A 107 3.31 -5.54 22.86
CA LEU A 107 4.22 -6.27 23.75
C LEU A 107 4.48 -5.57 25.10
N ARG A 108 3.89 -4.39 25.34
CA ARG A 108 4.05 -3.63 26.59
C ARG A 108 2.71 -3.20 27.22
N GLN A 109 1.61 -3.33 26.50
CA GLN A 109 0.33 -2.74 26.90
C GLN A 109 -0.85 -3.69 26.69
N PHE A 110 -1.80 -3.59 27.61
CA PHE A 110 -3.16 -4.08 27.47
C PHE A 110 -4.10 -2.89 27.32
N SER A 111 -5.16 -3.04 26.54
CA SER A 111 -6.18 -2.01 26.41
C SER A 111 -7.54 -2.59 26.13
N GLY A 112 -8.57 -1.77 26.31
CA GLY A 112 -9.94 -2.07 25.86
C GLY A 112 -10.10 -1.96 24.35
N THR A 113 -9.11 -2.38 23.57
CA THR A 113 -9.19 -2.37 22.11
C THR A 113 -10.15 -3.46 21.66
N GLN A 114 -11.13 -3.11 20.84
CA GLN A 114 -12.11 -4.05 20.31
C GLN A 114 -12.17 -3.95 18.79
N PRO A 115 -12.56 -5.04 18.09
CA PRO A 115 -12.83 -4.98 16.66
C PRO A 115 -13.81 -3.84 16.36
N LEU A 116 -13.49 -3.02 15.36
CA LEU A 116 -14.36 -1.95 14.90
C LEU A 116 -15.55 -2.52 14.12
N TYR A 117 -15.37 -3.65 13.45
CA TYR A 117 -16.41 -4.30 12.67
C TYR A 117 -16.60 -5.76 13.09
N THR A 118 -17.85 -6.22 13.02
CA THR A 118 -18.23 -7.63 13.17
C THR A 118 -18.91 -8.10 11.89
N LEU A 119 -18.60 -9.33 11.45
CA LEU A 119 -19.21 -9.95 10.29
C LEU A 119 -20.43 -10.77 10.70
N ASP A 120 -21.59 -10.38 10.18
CA ASP A 120 -22.83 -11.12 10.29
C ASP A 120 -22.85 -12.28 9.27
N GLY A 121 -23.62 -13.34 9.54
CA GLY A 121 -23.65 -14.55 8.71
C GLY A 121 -24.16 -14.35 7.27
N ASP A 122 -24.77 -13.21 6.98
CA ASP A 122 -25.26 -12.79 5.65
C ASP A 122 -24.23 -11.98 4.85
N GLY A 123 -23.03 -11.76 5.41
CA GLY A 123 -21.96 -10.94 4.81
C GLY A 123 -22.05 -9.44 5.11
N THR A 124 -22.96 -9.02 5.99
CA THR A 124 -23.07 -7.64 6.47
C THR A 124 -21.97 -7.36 7.52
N LEU A 125 -21.29 -6.22 7.40
CA LEU A 125 -20.38 -5.72 8.42
C LEU A 125 -21.10 -4.70 9.30
N THR A 126 -21.12 -4.91 10.61
CA THR A 126 -21.68 -3.96 11.57
C THR A 126 -20.56 -3.24 12.31
N ASN A 127 -20.59 -1.90 12.32
CA ASN A 127 -19.64 -1.08 13.07
C ASN A 127 -20.01 -1.09 14.57
N ASN A 128 -19.12 -1.59 15.41
CA ASN A 128 -19.35 -1.75 16.86
C ASN A 128 -19.31 -0.42 17.63
N GLN A 129 -18.78 0.65 17.02
CA GLN A 129 -18.71 1.99 17.63
C GLN A 129 -19.95 2.83 17.29
N SER A 130 -20.36 2.84 16.02
CA SER A 130 -21.48 3.67 15.54
C SER A 130 -22.80 2.92 15.37
N GLY A 131 -22.77 1.59 15.33
CA GLY A 131 -23.94 0.75 15.03
C GLY A 131 -24.32 0.71 13.54
N VAL A 132 -23.59 1.42 12.66
CA VAL A 132 -23.90 1.46 11.22
C VAL A 132 -23.58 0.12 10.57
N LYS A 133 -24.49 -0.34 9.71
CA LYS A 133 -24.35 -1.58 8.94
C LYS A 133 -23.87 -1.30 7.53
N TYR A 134 -23.00 -2.15 7.00
CA TYR A 134 -22.42 -2.04 5.67
C TYR A 134 -22.56 -3.35 4.92
N ARG A 135 -22.95 -3.28 3.64
CA ARG A 135 -23.04 -4.43 2.74
C ARG A 135 -22.09 -4.30 1.56
N PRO A 136 -21.62 -5.41 0.99
CA PRO A 136 -20.79 -5.36 -0.21
C PRO A 136 -21.60 -4.87 -1.41
N ASN A 137 -21.23 -3.70 -1.95
CA ASN A 137 -21.76 -3.18 -3.20
C ASN A 137 -20.86 -3.54 -4.39
N ASN A 138 -21.20 -4.65 -5.06
CA ASN A 138 -20.49 -5.16 -6.23
C ASN A 138 -20.63 -4.28 -7.49
N GLN A 139 -21.41 -3.20 -7.48
CA GLN A 139 -21.45 -2.28 -8.62
C GLN A 139 -20.27 -1.30 -8.65
N ILE A 140 -19.75 -0.98 -7.47
CA ILE A 140 -18.67 0.00 -7.26
C ILE A 140 -17.40 -0.63 -6.66
N GLY A 141 -17.50 -1.82 -6.06
CA GLY A 141 -16.38 -2.52 -5.45
C GLY A 141 -16.05 -1.99 -4.05
N PHE A 142 -17.05 -1.67 -3.24
CA PHE A 142 -16.87 -1.16 -1.87
C PHE A 142 -17.89 -1.75 -0.92
N TYR A 143 -17.57 -1.78 0.38
CA TYR A 143 -18.60 -1.86 1.41
C TYR A 143 -19.28 -0.50 1.53
N GLN A 144 -20.61 -0.48 1.44
CA GLN A 144 -21.42 0.73 1.51
C GLN A 144 -22.46 0.60 2.61
N SER A 145 -22.71 1.69 3.33
CA SER A 145 -23.67 1.68 4.42
C SER A 145 -25.08 1.40 3.91
N ILE A 146 -25.91 0.83 4.78
CA ILE A 146 -27.34 0.61 4.53
C ILE A 146 -28.18 1.35 5.57
N THR A 147 -29.32 1.90 5.13
CA THR A 147 -30.32 2.49 6.03
C THR A 147 -31.17 1.40 6.68
N ALA A 148 -31.96 1.76 7.70
CA ALA A 148 -32.87 0.82 8.38
C ALA A 148 -33.84 0.12 7.42
N ASP A 149 -34.21 0.79 6.32
CA ASP A 149 -35.10 0.25 5.27
C ASP A 149 -34.38 -0.68 4.27
N GLY A 150 -33.07 -0.89 4.43
CA GLY A 150 -32.25 -1.76 3.56
C GLY A 150 -31.74 -1.11 2.28
N ASN A 151 -31.97 0.20 2.09
CA ASN A 151 -31.46 0.96 0.95
C ASN A 151 -30.00 1.38 1.16
N TRP A 152 -29.28 1.63 0.06
CA TRP A 152 -27.90 2.12 0.11
C TRP A 152 -27.83 3.54 0.69
N GLY A 153 -26.98 3.74 1.70
CA GLY A 153 -26.57 5.04 2.19
C GLY A 153 -25.35 5.59 1.44
N ASP A 154 -24.84 6.75 1.85
CA ASP A 154 -23.76 7.44 1.12
C ASP A 154 -22.34 7.04 1.56
N GLU A 155 -22.21 6.44 2.75
CA GLU A 155 -20.91 6.15 3.35
C GLU A 155 -20.29 4.88 2.75
N LYS A 156 -19.01 4.94 2.39
CA LYS A 156 -18.25 3.84 1.79
C LYS A 156 -16.98 3.57 2.59
N LEU A 157 -16.73 2.30 2.87
CA LEU A 157 -15.52 1.89 3.59
C LEU A 157 -14.39 1.61 2.60
N SER A 158 -13.22 2.17 2.88
CA SER A 158 -11.97 1.73 2.26
C SER A 158 -11.29 0.69 3.15
N PRO A 159 -10.58 -0.32 2.61
CA PRO A 159 -10.23 -0.48 1.19
C PRO A 159 -11.39 -0.98 0.32
N GLY A 160 -11.37 -0.61 -0.96
CA GLY A 160 -12.25 -1.20 -1.97
C GLY A 160 -11.68 -2.51 -2.52
N TYR A 161 -12.51 -3.24 -3.26
CA TYR A 161 -12.19 -4.52 -3.87
C TYR A 161 -12.47 -4.53 -5.37
N THR A 162 -11.73 -5.37 -6.08
CA THR A 162 -11.82 -5.54 -7.52
C THR A 162 -13.17 -6.15 -7.90
N VAL A 163 -13.85 -5.55 -8.88
CA VAL A 163 -15.14 -6.04 -9.38
C VAL A 163 -15.26 -5.86 -10.89
N THR A 164 -16.05 -6.73 -11.51
CA THR A 164 -16.34 -6.67 -12.94
C THR A 164 -17.19 -5.44 -13.27
N THR A 165 -16.70 -4.60 -14.19
CA THR A 165 -17.39 -3.36 -14.61
C THR A 165 -17.94 -3.40 -16.03
N GLY A 166 -17.81 -4.54 -16.73
CA GLY A 166 -18.28 -4.71 -18.11
C GLY A 166 -17.62 -3.71 -19.07
N TRP A 167 -18.43 -3.02 -19.87
CA TRP A 167 -17.98 -2.08 -20.91
C TRP A 167 -17.68 -0.67 -20.40
N LYS A 168 -17.90 -0.38 -19.11
CA LYS A 168 -17.77 0.99 -18.55
C LYS A 168 -16.42 1.65 -18.87
N ASN A 169 -15.33 0.89 -18.85
CA ASN A 169 -14.00 1.43 -19.16
C ASN A 169 -13.86 1.85 -20.63
N PHE A 170 -14.44 1.08 -21.56
CA PHE A 170 -14.40 1.39 -22.98
C PHE A 170 -15.33 2.54 -23.32
N THR A 171 -16.58 2.51 -22.87
CA THR A 171 -17.54 3.59 -23.14
C THR A 171 -17.04 4.91 -22.58
N ARG A 172 -16.37 4.91 -21.42
CA ARG A 172 -15.77 6.12 -20.85
C ARG A 172 -14.79 6.81 -21.81
N VAL A 173 -13.98 6.07 -22.57
CA VAL A 173 -13.08 6.67 -23.58
C VAL A 173 -13.87 7.40 -24.67
N PHE A 174 -15.08 6.93 -25.01
CA PHE A 174 -15.94 7.50 -26.05
C PHE A 174 -17.02 8.47 -25.53
N THR A 175 -17.20 8.61 -24.22
CA THR A 175 -18.20 9.53 -23.63
C THR A 175 -17.58 10.67 -22.84
N ASP A 176 -16.35 10.50 -22.33
CA ASP A 176 -15.67 11.51 -21.51
C ASP A 176 -14.95 12.52 -22.41
N GLU A 177 -15.51 13.72 -22.55
CA GLU A 177 -14.92 14.80 -23.38
C GLU A 177 -13.51 15.18 -22.93
N GLY A 178 -13.18 15.01 -21.64
CA GLY A 178 -11.85 15.28 -21.10
C GLY A 178 -10.79 14.31 -21.61
N ILE A 179 -11.19 13.07 -21.91
CA ILE A 179 -10.30 12.03 -22.45
C ILE A 179 -10.23 12.09 -23.97
N GLN A 180 -11.35 12.35 -24.64
CA GLN A 180 -11.43 12.33 -26.10
C GLN A 180 -10.58 13.40 -26.77
N LYS A 181 -10.63 14.64 -26.26
CA LYS A 181 -9.92 15.78 -26.85
C LYS A 181 -8.42 15.52 -27.03
N PRO A 182 -7.66 15.07 -26.02
CA PRO A 182 -6.25 14.73 -26.20
C PRO A 182 -6.05 13.40 -26.94
N PHE A 183 -6.98 12.45 -26.85
CA PHE A 183 -6.81 11.11 -27.43
C PHE A 183 -6.54 11.16 -28.94
N LEU A 184 -7.38 11.86 -29.72
CA LEU A 184 -7.22 11.87 -31.18
C LEU A 184 -5.95 12.62 -31.60
N ALA A 185 -5.60 13.71 -30.90
CA ALA A 185 -4.39 14.46 -31.17
C ALA A 185 -3.12 13.63 -30.89
N ILE A 186 -3.09 12.93 -29.75
CA ILE A 186 -1.99 12.03 -29.40
C ILE A 186 -1.93 10.86 -30.39
N PHE A 187 -3.07 10.28 -30.76
CA PHE A 187 -3.13 9.19 -31.73
C PHE A 187 -2.50 9.59 -33.08
N VAL A 188 -2.94 10.71 -33.66
CA VAL A 188 -2.37 11.23 -34.92
C VAL A 188 -0.86 11.49 -34.77
N TRP A 189 -0.44 12.11 -33.66
CA TRP A 189 0.98 12.31 -33.38
C TRP A 189 1.77 11.01 -33.33
N THR A 190 1.27 9.98 -32.63
CA THR A 190 1.95 8.68 -32.52
C THR A 190 2.09 7.97 -33.87
N VAL A 191 1.08 8.08 -34.74
CA VAL A 191 1.12 7.55 -36.10
C VAL A 191 2.17 8.28 -36.93
N VAL A 192 2.12 9.62 -36.95
CA VAL A 192 3.09 10.45 -37.69
C VAL A 192 4.51 10.22 -37.20
N PHE A 193 4.72 10.21 -35.87
CA PHE A 193 6.00 9.93 -35.24
C PHE A 193 6.55 8.57 -35.66
N SER A 194 5.71 7.53 -35.64
CA SER A 194 6.12 6.17 -36.03
C SER A 194 6.47 6.10 -37.52
N LEU A 195 5.66 6.70 -38.39
CA LEU A 195 5.90 6.74 -39.84
C LEU A 195 7.19 7.47 -40.18
N ILE A 196 7.44 8.64 -39.59
CA ILE A 196 8.68 9.40 -39.77
C ILE A 196 9.88 8.60 -39.25
N THR A 197 9.75 7.96 -38.09
CA THR A 197 10.82 7.14 -37.51
C THR A 197 11.17 5.98 -38.42
N VAL A 198 10.19 5.22 -38.91
CA VAL A 198 10.41 4.09 -39.82
C VAL A 198 11.03 4.58 -41.13
N PHE A 199 10.49 5.64 -41.72
CA PHE A 199 10.99 6.19 -42.97
C PHE A 199 12.47 6.60 -42.86
N LEU A 200 12.83 7.39 -41.83
CA LEU A 200 14.19 7.86 -41.65
C LEU A 200 15.16 6.73 -41.29
N THR A 201 14.77 5.82 -40.38
CA THR A 201 15.66 4.72 -39.96
C THR A 201 15.90 3.72 -41.09
N VAL A 202 14.89 3.41 -41.90
CA VAL A 202 15.04 2.56 -43.09
C VAL A 202 15.88 3.25 -44.16
N ALA A 203 15.60 4.51 -44.48
CA ALA A 203 16.35 5.26 -45.49
C ALA A 203 17.83 5.38 -45.11
N VAL A 204 18.13 5.84 -43.90
CA VAL A 204 19.51 5.99 -43.40
C VAL A 204 20.19 4.63 -43.27
N GLY A 205 19.50 3.63 -42.68
CA GLY A 205 20.04 2.29 -42.50
C GLY A 205 20.38 1.61 -43.84
N MET A 206 19.50 1.72 -44.84
CA MET A 206 19.72 1.15 -46.17
C MET A 206 20.90 1.82 -46.89
N VAL A 207 20.98 3.15 -46.86
CA VAL A 207 22.11 3.90 -47.46
C VAL A 207 23.42 3.50 -46.80
N LEU A 208 23.49 3.50 -45.47
CA LEU A 208 24.69 3.13 -44.73
C LEU A 208 25.08 1.66 -44.95
N ALA A 209 24.11 0.75 -45.04
CA ALA A 209 24.35 -0.66 -45.34
C ALA A 209 24.97 -0.84 -46.73
N CYS A 210 24.47 -0.16 -47.75
CA CYS A 210 25.04 -0.18 -49.09
C CYS A 210 26.45 0.41 -49.14
N LEU A 211 26.73 1.49 -48.39
CA LEU A 211 28.06 2.11 -48.34
C LEU A 211 29.09 1.23 -47.64
N VAL A 212 28.75 0.64 -46.48
CA VAL A 212 29.71 -0.15 -45.69
C VAL A 212 30.10 -1.48 -46.35
N GLN A 213 29.32 -1.97 -47.32
CA GLN A 213 29.67 -3.14 -48.12
C GLN A 213 30.43 -2.80 -49.40
N TRP A 214 30.57 -1.51 -49.76
CA TRP A 214 31.21 -1.10 -51.01
C TRP A 214 32.70 -1.47 -51.03
N GLU A 215 33.13 -2.21 -52.06
CA GLU A 215 34.50 -2.73 -52.16
C GLU A 215 35.58 -1.62 -52.21
N ALA A 216 35.26 -0.47 -52.80
CA ALA A 216 36.18 0.66 -52.89
C ALA A 216 36.42 1.36 -51.53
N LEU A 217 35.57 1.10 -50.53
CA LEU A 217 35.65 1.75 -49.23
C LEU A 217 36.73 1.12 -48.36
N ARG A 218 37.89 1.79 -48.27
CA ARG A 218 38.95 1.42 -47.33
C ARG A 218 38.48 1.59 -45.88
N GLY A 219 38.73 0.58 -45.05
CA GLY A 219 38.41 0.65 -43.61
C GLY A 219 36.97 0.26 -43.23
N LYS A 220 36.22 -0.40 -44.11
CA LYS A 220 34.81 -0.81 -43.87
C LYS A 220 34.53 -1.53 -42.55
N ALA A 221 35.51 -2.29 -42.02
CA ALA A 221 35.38 -2.99 -40.74
C ALA A 221 35.24 -2.01 -39.56
N VAL A 222 36.01 -0.91 -39.55
CA VAL A 222 35.95 0.10 -38.47
C VAL A 222 34.63 0.86 -38.51
N TYR A 223 34.21 1.31 -39.71
CA TYR A 223 32.93 1.99 -39.88
C TYR A 223 31.75 1.12 -39.44
N ARG A 224 31.76 -0.17 -39.74
CA ARG A 224 30.70 -1.10 -39.31
C ARG A 224 30.53 -1.15 -37.80
N VAL A 225 31.65 -1.23 -37.06
CA VAL A 225 31.60 -1.28 -35.59
C VAL A 225 31.10 0.03 -35.01
N LEU A 226 31.59 1.18 -35.51
CA LEU A 226 31.17 2.49 -34.99
C LEU A 226 29.68 2.77 -35.24
N LEU A 227 29.14 2.40 -36.40
CA LEU A 227 27.75 2.66 -36.77
C LEU A 227 26.73 1.85 -35.95
N ILE A 228 27.11 0.69 -35.40
CA ILE A 228 26.23 -0.11 -34.55
C ILE A 228 26.29 0.28 -33.07
N LEU A 229 27.27 1.10 -32.65
CA LEU A 229 27.43 1.52 -31.25
C LEU A 229 26.16 2.15 -30.64
N PRO A 230 25.41 3.03 -31.33
CA PRO A 230 24.20 3.61 -30.77
C PRO A 230 23.15 2.56 -30.38
N TYR A 231 23.12 1.42 -31.07
CA TYR A 231 22.24 0.29 -30.74
C TYR A 231 22.84 -0.64 -29.68
N ALA A 232 24.17 -0.74 -29.62
CA ALA A 232 24.87 -1.58 -28.65
C ALA A 232 24.79 -1.04 -27.21
N VAL A 233 24.66 0.29 -27.05
CA VAL A 233 24.49 0.92 -25.73
C VAL A 233 23.03 0.84 -25.27
N PRO A 234 22.75 0.54 -23.98
CA PRO A 234 21.40 0.54 -23.45
C PRO A 234 20.65 1.85 -23.69
N SER A 235 19.47 1.76 -24.30
CA SER A 235 18.68 2.92 -24.75
C SER A 235 18.38 3.92 -23.65
N PHE A 236 18.15 3.46 -22.41
CA PHE A 236 17.85 4.33 -21.27
C PHE A 236 18.93 5.39 -21.03
N ILE A 237 20.21 4.99 -21.02
CA ILE A 237 21.32 5.92 -20.79
C ILE A 237 21.47 6.88 -21.97
N SER A 238 21.37 6.38 -23.20
CA SER A 238 21.42 7.22 -24.41
C SER A 238 20.32 8.29 -24.40
N ILE A 239 19.09 7.93 -24.03
CA ILE A 239 17.96 8.87 -23.94
C ILE A 239 18.22 9.93 -22.86
N LEU A 240 18.76 9.57 -21.69
CA LEU A 240 19.09 10.54 -20.64
C LEU A 240 20.23 11.48 -21.03
N ILE A 241 21.25 10.98 -21.74
CA ILE A 241 22.31 11.83 -22.28
C ILE A 241 21.72 12.85 -23.26
N PHE A 242 20.89 12.41 -24.20
CA PHE A 242 20.21 13.33 -25.13
C PHE A 242 19.32 14.34 -24.39
N LYS A 243 18.61 13.93 -23.33
CA LYS A 243 17.83 14.85 -22.48
C LYS A 243 18.72 15.96 -21.87
N GLY A 244 19.93 15.63 -21.44
CA GLY A 244 20.90 16.62 -20.95
C GLY A 244 21.45 17.52 -22.07
N LEU A 245 21.84 16.92 -23.20
CA LEU A 245 22.40 17.64 -24.35
C LEU A 245 21.42 18.63 -24.97
N PHE A 246 20.13 18.29 -25.03
CA PHE A 246 19.05 19.15 -25.51
C PHE A 246 18.47 20.08 -24.44
N ASN A 247 19.14 20.26 -23.29
CA ASN A 247 18.71 21.23 -22.28
C ASN A 247 18.73 22.66 -22.84
N GLN A 248 17.65 23.40 -22.63
CA GLN A 248 17.44 24.71 -23.26
C GLN A 248 18.47 25.77 -22.82
N SER A 249 18.96 25.71 -21.57
CA SER A 249 19.87 26.73 -21.00
C SER A 249 21.32 26.28 -20.92
N PHE A 250 21.57 25.01 -20.59
CA PHE A 250 22.89 24.47 -20.26
C PHE A 250 23.37 23.36 -21.20
N GLY A 251 22.56 22.95 -22.17
CA GLY A 251 22.90 21.85 -23.07
C GLY A 251 23.99 22.24 -24.06
N GLU A 252 24.97 21.35 -24.24
CA GLU A 252 26.08 21.54 -25.19
C GLU A 252 25.60 21.81 -26.62
N ILE A 253 24.49 21.20 -27.04
CA ILE A 253 23.89 21.42 -28.36
C ILE A 253 23.45 22.89 -28.50
N ASN A 254 22.74 23.44 -27.51
CA ASN A 254 22.30 24.84 -27.56
C ASN A 254 23.45 25.83 -27.41
N MET A 255 24.50 25.50 -26.65
CA MET A 255 25.70 26.33 -26.57
C MET A 255 26.41 26.40 -27.94
N MET A 256 26.55 25.26 -28.62
CA MET A 256 27.11 25.19 -29.97
C MET A 256 26.24 25.94 -30.99
N LEU A 257 24.92 25.71 -31.00
CA LEU A 257 24.00 26.40 -31.92
C LEU A 257 23.98 27.90 -31.70
N SER A 258 24.07 28.35 -30.44
CA SER A 258 24.15 29.78 -30.11
C SER A 258 25.46 30.41 -30.58
N ALA A 259 26.58 29.69 -30.48
CA ALA A 259 27.88 30.19 -30.91
C ALA A 259 27.99 30.29 -32.43
N LEU A 260 27.44 29.31 -33.16
CA LEU A 260 27.56 29.25 -34.62
C LEU A 260 26.46 30.02 -35.35
N PHE A 261 25.23 29.97 -34.84
CA PHE A 261 24.04 30.47 -35.54
C PHE A 261 23.25 31.53 -34.73
N GLY A 262 23.67 31.84 -33.50
CA GLY A 262 22.99 32.83 -32.66
C GLY A 262 21.59 32.42 -32.19
N VAL A 263 21.22 31.14 -32.32
CA VAL A 263 19.86 30.63 -32.01
C VAL A 263 19.88 29.68 -30.82
N LYS A 264 18.82 29.70 -30.00
CA LYS A 264 18.59 28.74 -28.91
C LYS A 264 17.16 28.17 -29.00
N PRO A 265 16.97 27.05 -29.70
CA PRO A 265 15.65 26.41 -29.81
C PRO A 265 15.10 25.92 -28.47
N ALA A 266 13.77 25.98 -28.33
CA ALA A 266 13.03 25.36 -27.24
C ALA A 266 12.58 23.95 -27.67
N TRP A 267 13.47 22.98 -27.45
CA TRP A 267 13.26 21.56 -27.71
C TRP A 267 12.17 20.93 -26.85
#